data_AF-X1HGA3-F1
#
_entry.id   AF-X1HGA3-F1
#
_cell.length_a   1.000
_cell.length_b   1.000
_cell.length_c   1.000
_cell.angle_alpha   90.00
_cell.angle_beta   90.00
_cell.angle_gamma   90.00
#
_symmetry.space_group_name_H-M   'P 1'
#
loop_
_entity.id
_entity.type
_entity.pdbx_description
1 polymer ?
#
loop_
_entity_poly.entity_id
_entity_poly.type
_entity_poly.pdbx_seq_one_letter_code
_entity_poly.pdbx_strand_id
1 'polypeptide(L)'
;LPGFDVLNETELIEPAYKKAREVKAPYFATSNINHFVWFSKEKYIELDNLSDWIIDRYYLTDISDPDKIDEPEIRNQINRNIKRFLIDLVEVYTGKKPIHKKPIDEFLIYRLRSAIRTLQVHYKILIYNKVIDDPDFSKKLVKWFIEQGWSYVGQDQDFEKVARQASYLLINKILFYSALQEKLKLSPLSIPEDLTDSTVLKDTLQAYFNSALKIDYETVFTTDFIDELAFPKNIIAINTLKELLKHIKQYRFTELGYDIIGRIF
;
A
#
# COMPACT_ATOMS: atom_id res chain seq x y z
N LEU A 1 -5.87 7.28 10.68
CA LEU A 1 -5.34 6.18 11.53
C LEU A 1 -5.46 4.81 10.85
N PRO A 2 -6.60 4.36 10.29
CA PRO A 2 -6.65 3.10 9.51
C PRO A 2 -6.06 3.18 8.10
N GLY A 3 -6.15 4.35 7.45
CA GLY A 3 -5.58 4.57 6.10
C GLY A 3 -4.08 4.86 6.07
N PHE A 4 -3.43 4.94 7.23
CA PHE A 4 -1.99 5.19 7.28
C PHE A 4 -1.22 3.92 6.95
N ASP A 5 -0.15 4.02 6.17
CA ASP A 5 0.71 2.87 5.90
C ASP A 5 1.45 2.49 7.19
N VAL A 6 1.16 1.30 7.73
CA VAL A 6 1.77 0.80 8.98
C VAL A 6 3.30 0.64 8.87
N LEU A 7 3.83 0.64 7.65
CA LEU A 7 5.25 0.56 7.35
C LEU A 7 5.85 1.90 6.92
N ASN A 8 5.15 3.02 7.10
CA ASN A 8 5.72 4.33 6.78
C ASN A 8 6.99 4.56 7.61
N GLU A 9 8.11 4.79 6.93
CA GLU A 9 9.43 4.80 7.56
C GLU A 9 9.60 6.03 8.44
N THR A 10 9.20 7.20 7.93
CA THR A 10 9.42 8.50 8.58
C THR A 10 8.45 8.77 9.73
N GLU A 11 7.17 8.43 9.57
CA GLU A 11 6.11 8.84 10.50
C GLU A 11 5.80 7.77 11.56
N LEU A 12 6.09 6.49 11.28
CA LEU A 12 5.83 5.40 12.23
C LEU A 12 7.09 4.68 12.67
N ILE A 13 7.89 4.14 11.74
CA ILE A 13 9.00 3.25 12.09
C ILE A 13 10.11 4.03 12.81
N GLU A 14 10.59 5.14 12.26
CA GLU A 14 11.68 5.91 12.85
C GLU A 14 11.33 6.46 14.25
N PRO A 15 10.13 7.04 14.50
CA PRO A 15 9.72 7.44 15.84
C PRO A 15 9.60 6.25 16.80
N ALA A 16 9.05 5.12 16.37
CA ALA A 16 8.92 3.92 17.20
C ALA A 16 10.29 3.33 17.57
N TYR A 17 11.22 3.30 16.60
CA TYR A 17 12.60 2.89 16.82
C TYR A 17 13.32 3.81 17.82
N LYS A 18 13.18 5.14 17.69
CA LYS A 18 13.76 6.11 18.63
C LYS A 18 13.29 5.85 20.06
N LYS A 19 11.98 5.65 20.27
CA LYS A 19 11.41 5.30 21.58
C LYS A 19 11.98 3.99 22.13
N ALA A 20 12.08 2.96 21.28
CA ALA A 20 12.64 1.67 21.69
C ALA A 20 14.12 1.75 22.07
N ARG A 21 14.88 2.61 21.39
CA ARG A 21 16.29 2.89 21.70
C ARG A 21 16.43 3.55 23.08
N GLU A 22 15.58 4.52 23.40
CA GLU A 22 15.59 5.22 24.69
C GLU A 22 15.37 4.26 25.87
N VAL A 23 14.43 3.33 25.74
CA VAL A 23 14.13 2.34 26.78
C VAL A 23 14.97 1.06 26.67
N LYS A 24 15.94 1.01 25.75
CA LYS A 24 16.80 -0.15 25.45
C LYS A 24 16.02 -1.43 25.12
N ALA A 25 14.80 -1.34 24.61
CA ALA A 25 14.02 -2.50 24.20
C ALA A 25 14.70 -3.22 23.02
N PRO A 26 14.74 -4.56 22.98
CA PRO A 26 15.29 -5.31 21.83
C PRO A 26 14.35 -5.27 20.61
N TYR A 27 13.08 -4.96 20.84
CA TYR A 27 12.03 -4.99 19.84
C TYR A 27 11.16 -3.73 19.90
N PHE A 28 10.49 -3.44 18.79
CA PHE A 28 9.47 -2.39 18.72
C PHE A 28 8.37 -2.80 17.73
N ALA A 29 7.27 -2.06 17.73
CA ALA A 29 6.16 -2.33 16.83
C ALA A 29 5.49 -1.04 16.35
N THR A 30 4.87 -1.11 15.17
CA THR A 30 3.99 -0.07 14.63
C THR A 30 2.59 -0.65 14.43
N SER A 31 1.56 0.21 14.49
CA SER A 31 0.18 -0.21 14.29
C SER A 31 -0.65 0.90 13.66
N ASN A 32 -1.57 0.52 12.79
CA ASN A 32 -2.59 1.39 12.22
C ASN A 32 -4.02 0.96 12.63
N ILE A 33 -4.14 0.26 13.77
CA ILE A 33 -5.36 -0.38 14.30
C ILE A 33 -5.75 -1.66 13.55
N ASN A 34 -5.68 -1.67 12.22
CA ASN A 34 -5.98 -2.83 11.38
C ASN A 34 -4.82 -3.82 11.32
N HIS A 35 -3.60 -3.30 11.29
CA HIS A 35 -2.36 -4.07 11.17
C HIS A 35 -1.39 -3.69 12.28
N PHE A 36 -0.63 -4.69 12.73
CA PHE A 36 0.44 -4.55 13.70
C PHE A 36 1.68 -5.24 13.16
N VAL A 37 2.80 -4.51 13.09
CA VAL A 37 4.07 -5.01 12.58
C VAL A 37 5.11 -4.99 13.68
N TRP A 38 5.77 -6.12 13.88
CA TRP A 38 6.79 -6.31 14.89
C TRP A 38 8.19 -6.32 14.27
N PHE A 39 9.11 -5.56 14.85
CA PHE A 39 10.46 -5.32 14.34
C PHE A 39 11.54 -5.67 15.36
N SER A 40 12.72 -6.03 14.84
CA SER A 40 13.97 -6.09 15.60
C SER A 40 14.70 -4.74 15.56
N LYS A 41 15.10 -4.24 16.74
CA LYS A 41 15.91 -3.00 16.83
C LYS A 41 17.31 -3.18 16.25
N GLU A 42 17.95 -4.33 16.48
CA GLU A 42 19.32 -4.60 16.01
C GLU A 42 19.38 -4.59 14.49
N LYS A 43 18.44 -5.27 13.85
CA LYS A 43 18.36 -5.36 12.40
C LYS A 43 18.13 -4.01 11.72
N TYR A 44 17.41 -3.09 12.38
CA TYR A 44 17.20 -1.73 11.87
C TYR A 44 18.51 -0.96 11.71
N ILE A 45 19.49 -1.20 12.59
CA ILE A 45 20.80 -0.53 12.57
C ILE A 45 21.72 -1.17 11.52
N GLU A 46 21.66 -2.49 11.39
CA GLU A 46 22.65 -3.28 10.64
C GLU A 46 22.29 -3.54 9.18
N LEU A 47 21.02 -3.42 8.80
CA LEU A 47 20.52 -3.86 7.49
C LEU A 47 19.85 -2.71 6.74
N ASP A 48 20.11 -2.62 5.44
CA ASP A 48 19.57 -1.55 4.58
C ASP A 48 18.14 -1.82 4.08
N ASN A 49 17.58 -3.01 4.34
CA ASN A 49 16.29 -3.43 3.80
C ASN A 49 15.23 -3.60 4.89
N LEU A 50 14.13 -2.86 4.74
CA LEU A 50 12.96 -2.92 5.64
C LEU A 50 12.41 -4.35 5.85
N SER A 51 12.48 -5.20 4.82
CA SER A 51 12.02 -6.59 4.91
C SER A 51 12.77 -7.41 5.97
N ASP A 52 14.04 -7.11 6.19
CA ASP A 52 14.88 -7.83 7.12
C ASP A 52 14.60 -7.42 8.57
N TRP A 53 14.15 -6.18 8.80
CA TRP A 53 13.84 -5.63 10.12
C TRP A 53 12.60 -6.29 10.73
N ILE A 54 11.66 -6.72 9.89
CA ILE A 54 10.38 -7.28 10.30
C ILE A 54 10.58 -8.70 10.85
N ILE A 55 10.09 -8.93 12.06
CA ILE A 55 10.02 -10.24 12.68
C ILE A 55 8.73 -10.95 12.26
N ASP A 56 7.58 -10.30 12.47
CA ASP A 56 6.29 -10.85 12.06
C ASP A 56 5.22 -9.75 11.93
N ARG A 57 4.06 -10.12 11.37
CA ARG A 57 2.94 -9.23 11.08
C ARG A 57 1.63 -9.83 11.54
N TYR A 58 0.77 -8.98 12.07
CA TYR A 58 -0.49 -9.37 12.67
C TYR A 58 -1.60 -8.52 12.09
N TYR A 59 -2.60 -9.19 11.54
CA TYR A 59 -3.89 -8.57 11.23
C TYR A 59 -4.73 -8.52 12.50
N LEU A 60 -5.19 -7.33 12.86
CA LEU A 60 -5.95 -7.05 14.07
C LEU A 60 -7.44 -6.87 13.77
N THR A 61 -7.80 -6.07 12.77
CA THR A 61 -9.19 -5.78 12.37
C THR A 61 -9.28 -5.18 10.96
N ASP A 62 -10.49 -4.85 10.49
CA ASP A 62 -10.78 -4.15 9.22
C ASP A 62 -11.75 -2.99 9.41
N ILE A 63 -11.35 -1.98 10.18
CA ILE A 63 -12.17 -0.78 10.33
C ILE A 63 -11.67 0.31 9.40
N SER A 64 -12.58 0.92 8.67
CA SER A 64 -12.31 2.15 7.91
C SER A 64 -12.43 3.39 8.79
N ASP A 65 -13.32 3.33 9.78
CA ASP A 65 -13.59 4.38 10.75
C ASP A 65 -12.95 4.03 12.11
N PRO A 66 -11.94 4.79 12.57
CA PRO A 66 -11.28 4.53 13.85
C PRO A 66 -12.19 4.72 15.06
N ASP A 67 -13.31 5.45 14.96
CA ASP A 67 -14.23 5.64 16.10
C ASP A 67 -14.98 4.35 16.45
N LYS A 68 -15.01 3.37 15.52
CA LYS A 68 -15.56 2.03 15.75
C LYS A 68 -14.68 1.13 16.61
N ILE A 69 -13.49 1.59 17.01
CA ILE A 69 -12.55 0.78 17.80
C ILE A 69 -13.16 0.33 19.14
N ASP A 70 -14.11 1.10 19.68
CA ASP A 70 -14.76 0.79 20.95
C ASP A 70 -15.96 -0.16 20.84
N GLU A 71 -16.40 -0.49 19.62
CA GLU A 71 -17.46 -1.48 19.41
C GLU A 71 -17.04 -2.84 20.02
N PRO A 72 -17.89 -3.48 20.83
CA PRO A 72 -17.52 -4.70 21.56
C PRO A 72 -16.96 -5.82 20.66
N GLU A 73 -17.51 -5.97 19.45
CA GLU A 73 -17.07 -6.96 18.48
C GLU A 73 -15.63 -6.66 17.98
N ILE A 74 -15.36 -5.41 17.61
CA ILE A 74 -14.04 -4.95 17.16
C ILE A 74 -13.01 -5.08 18.28
N ARG A 75 -13.35 -4.65 19.51
CA ARG A 75 -12.46 -4.82 20.67
C ARG A 75 -12.12 -6.28 20.92
N ASN A 76 -13.11 -7.16 20.86
CA ASN A 76 -12.89 -8.60 21.05
C ASN A 76 -12.02 -9.20 19.94
N GLN A 77 -12.19 -8.77 18.69
CA GLN A 77 -11.34 -9.17 17.59
C GLN A 77 -9.89 -8.70 17.79
N ILE A 78 -9.68 -7.43 18.10
CA ILE A 78 -8.36 -6.86 18.38
C ILE A 78 -7.69 -7.62 19.54
N ASN A 79 -8.38 -7.83 20.66
CA ASN A 79 -7.85 -8.55 21.82
C ASN A 79 -7.41 -9.98 21.48
N ARG A 80 -8.21 -10.72 20.71
CA ARG A 80 -7.84 -12.07 20.25
C ARG A 80 -6.58 -12.05 19.40
N ASN A 81 -6.46 -11.10 18.48
CA ASN A 81 -5.33 -11.02 17.57
C ASN A 81 -4.05 -10.49 18.24
N ILE A 82 -4.16 -9.56 19.18
CA ILE A 82 -3.04 -9.12 20.03
C ILE A 82 -2.57 -10.26 20.93
N LYS A 83 -3.49 -11.08 21.46
CA LYS A 83 -3.11 -12.26 22.26
C LYS A 83 -2.22 -13.22 21.47
N ARG A 84 -2.46 -13.39 20.16
CA ARG A 84 -1.56 -14.18 19.29
C ARG A 84 -0.14 -13.60 19.28
N PHE A 85 -0.01 -12.30 19.06
CA PHE A 85 1.29 -11.62 19.13
C PHE A 85 1.98 -11.82 20.48
N LEU A 86 1.25 -11.70 21.59
CA LEU A 86 1.85 -11.88 22.92
C LEU A 86 2.36 -13.31 23.14
N ILE A 87 1.69 -14.32 22.60
CA ILE A 87 2.16 -15.71 22.64
C ILE A 87 3.47 -15.84 21.83
N ASP A 88 3.47 -15.35 20.60
CA ASP A 88 4.66 -15.37 19.73
C ASP A 88 5.85 -14.62 20.36
N LEU A 89 5.60 -13.48 21.01
CA LEU A 89 6.61 -12.70 21.71
C LEU A 89 7.25 -13.51 22.85
N VAL A 90 6.45 -14.22 23.65
CA VAL A 90 6.96 -15.07 24.74
C VAL A 90 7.77 -16.23 24.18
N GLU A 91 7.33 -16.86 23.10
CA GLU A 91 8.06 -17.97 22.49
C GLU A 91 9.41 -17.54 21.91
N VAL A 92 9.47 -16.37 21.27
CA VAL A 92 10.73 -15.80 20.77
C VAL A 92 11.63 -15.37 21.93
N TYR A 93 11.10 -14.68 22.93
CA TYR A 93 11.88 -14.24 24.10
C TYR A 93 12.46 -15.42 24.90
N THR A 94 11.72 -16.53 24.97
CA THR A 94 12.18 -17.77 25.65
C THR A 94 13.02 -18.68 24.75
N GLY A 95 13.30 -18.29 23.50
CA GLY A 95 14.10 -19.06 22.56
C GLY A 95 13.42 -20.32 21.99
N LYS A 96 12.11 -20.49 22.22
CA LYS A 96 11.33 -21.62 21.69
C LYS A 96 11.01 -21.48 20.21
N LYS A 97 10.88 -20.25 19.73
CA LYS A 97 10.59 -19.93 18.32
C LYS A 97 11.72 -19.09 17.73
N PRO A 98 12.45 -19.59 16.71
CA PRO A 98 13.47 -18.79 16.04
C PRO A 98 12.84 -17.73 15.12
N ILE A 99 13.50 -16.57 15.04
CA ILE A 99 13.12 -15.49 14.12
C ILE A 99 13.63 -15.86 12.73
N HIS A 100 12.73 -16.34 11.87
CA HIS A 100 13.06 -16.61 10.47
C HIS A 100 12.97 -15.34 9.64
N LYS A 101 13.88 -15.17 8.68
CA LYS A 101 13.68 -14.18 7.61
C LYS A 101 12.52 -14.64 6.74
N LYS A 102 11.56 -13.75 6.52
CA LYS A 102 10.52 -13.96 5.52
C LYS A 102 11.13 -13.84 4.12
N PRO A 103 10.69 -14.63 3.13
CA PRO A 103 11.13 -14.46 1.75
C PRO A 103 10.88 -13.02 1.28
N ILE A 104 11.81 -12.46 0.51
CA ILE A 104 11.75 -11.09 0.00
C ILE A 104 10.44 -10.86 -0.78
N ASP A 105 9.98 -11.88 -1.50
CA ASP A 105 8.73 -11.87 -2.28
C ASP A 105 7.47 -11.69 -1.43
N GLU A 106 7.41 -12.31 -0.24
CA GLU A 106 6.28 -12.12 0.68
C GLU A 106 6.22 -10.69 1.20
N PHE A 107 7.36 -10.04 1.36
CA PHE A 107 7.42 -8.65 1.76
C PHE A 107 6.97 -7.72 0.63
N LEU A 108 7.36 -7.97 -0.63
CA LEU A 108 6.83 -7.21 -1.77
C LEU A 108 5.31 -7.26 -1.85
N ILE A 109 4.73 -8.47 -1.77
CA ILE A 109 3.27 -8.66 -1.76
C ILE A 109 2.64 -7.84 -0.64
N TYR A 110 3.24 -7.86 0.55
CA TYR A 110 2.75 -7.09 1.69
C TYR A 110 2.84 -5.58 1.45
N ARG A 111 3.96 -5.05 0.93
CA ARG A 111 4.12 -3.62 0.60
C ARG A 111 3.09 -3.18 -0.42
N LEU A 112 2.87 -3.97 -1.47
CA LEU A 112 1.86 -3.69 -2.49
C LEU A 112 0.46 -3.63 -1.89
N ARG A 113 0.07 -4.63 -1.10
CA ARG A 113 -1.24 -4.63 -0.42
C ARG A 113 -1.39 -3.46 0.56
N SER A 114 -0.33 -3.08 1.27
CA SER A 114 -0.35 -1.91 2.18
C SER A 114 -0.59 -0.63 1.40
N ALA A 115 0.19 -0.41 0.33
CA ALA A 115 0.06 0.76 -0.52
C ALA A 115 -1.33 0.85 -1.16
N ILE A 116 -1.85 -0.26 -1.69
CA ILE A 116 -3.21 -0.34 -2.26
C ILE A 116 -4.26 0.08 -1.23
N ARG A 117 -4.18 -0.40 0.02
CA ARG A 117 -5.13 -0.01 1.09
C ARG A 117 -5.05 1.48 1.42
N THR A 118 -3.86 2.03 1.53
CA THR A 118 -3.69 3.47 1.78
C THR A 118 -4.26 4.30 0.64
N LEU A 119 -3.97 3.95 -0.61
CA LEU A 119 -4.55 4.60 -1.79
C LEU A 119 -6.08 4.52 -1.79
N GLN A 120 -6.65 3.36 -1.48
CA GLN A 120 -8.10 3.15 -1.42
C GLN A 120 -8.79 4.13 -0.46
N VAL A 121 -8.24 4.31 0.74
CA VAL A 121 -8.81 5.24 1.73
C VAL A 121 -8.83 6.66 1.19
N HIS A 122 -7.75 7.11 0.55
CA HIS A 122 -7.68 8.46 0.01
C HIS A 122 -8.53 8.65 -1.26
N TYR A 123 -8.60 7.64 -2.13
CA TYR A 123 -9.42 7.69 -3.34
C TYR A 123 -10.90 7.68 -3.02
N LYS A 124 -11.34 6.90 -2.04
CA LYS A 124 -12.75 6.88 -1.61
C LYS A 124 -13.23 8.28 -1.24
N ILE A 125 -12.46 9.00 -0.42
CA ILE A 125 -12.77 10.39 -0.01
C ILE A 125 -12.82 11.31 -1.24
N LEU A 126 -11.83 11.20 -2.14
CA LEU A 126 -11.78 12.00 -3.35
C LEU A 126 -12.99 11.78 -4.26
N ILE A 127 -13.37 10.52 -4.46
CA ILE A 127 -14.50 10.12 -5.31
C ILE A 127 -15.80 10.64 -4.71
N TYR A 128 -16.00 10.44 -3.41
CA TYR A 128 -17.19 10.94 -2.70
C TYR A 128 -17.36 12.45 -2.90
N ASN A 129 -16.31 13.23 -2.63
CA ASN A 129 -16.36 14.68 -2.82
C ASN A 129 -16.63 15.05 -4.29
N LYS A 130 -15.98 14.37 -5.23
CA LYS A 130 -16.15 14.66 -6.66
C LYS A 130 -17.56 14.33 -7.18
N VAL A 131 -18.22 13.30 -6.65
CA VAL A 131 -19.62 12.99 -6.99
C VAL A 131 -20.57 14.11 -6.54
N ILE A 132 -20.28 14.75 -5.40
CA ILE A 132 -21.07 15.86 -4.85
C ILE A 132 -20.82 17.15 -5.65
N ASP A 133 -19.55 17.44 -5.94
CA ASP A 133 -19.13 18.73 -6.50
C ASP A 133 -19.22 18.79 -8.04
N ASP A 134 -19.20 17.65 -8.73
CA ASP A 134 -19.14 17.56 -10.20
C ASP A 134 -20.24 16.62 -10.75
N PRO A 135 -21.40 17.17 -11.18
CA PRO A 135 -22.49 16.39 -11.75
C PRO A 135 -22.12 15.61 -13.01
N ASP A 136 -21.17 16.08 -13.81
CA ASP A 136 -20.74 15.40 -15.03
C ASP A 136 -19.81 14.22 -14.71
N PHE A 137 -18.95 14.35 -13.70
CA PHE A 137 -18.24 13.21 -13.14
C PHE A 137 -19.20 12.16 -12.59
N SER A 138 -20.23 12.56 -11.85
CA SER A 138 -21.24 11.64 -11.33
C SER A 138 -21.93 10.82 -12.44
N LYS A 139 -22.36 11.48 -13.53
CA LYS A 139 -22.93 10.78 -14.71
C LYS A 139 -21.95 9.79 -15.34
N LYS A 140 -20.68 10.20 -15.50
CA LYS A 140 -19.63 9.32 -16.06
C LYS A 140 -19.39 8.12 -15.15
N LEU A 141 -19.40 8.30 -13.84
CA LEU A 141 -19.25 7.23 -12.87
C LEU A 141 -20.39 6.22 -12.98
N VAL A 142 -21.64 6.68 -13.05
CA VAL A 142 -22.80 5.80 -13.25
C VAL A 142 -22.67 5.00 -14.55
N LYS A 143 -22.28 5.66 -15.65
CA LYS A 143 -22.05 5.00 -16.94
C LYS A 143 -20.96 3.93 -16.83
N TRP A 144 -19.84 4.25 -16.18
CA TRP A 144 -18.75 3.30 -15.97
C TRP A 144 -19.20 2.09 -15.17
N PHE A 145 -20.00 2.24 -14.11
CA PHE A 145 -20.59 1.10 -13.38
C PHE A 145 -21.40 0.18 -14.30
N ILE A 146 -22.25 0.75 -15.16
CA ILE A 146 -23.05 -0.01 -16.12
C ILE A 146 -22.17 -0.76 -17.12
N GLU A 147 -21.10 -0.13 -17.61
CA GLU A 147 -20.12 -0.75 -18.52
C GLU A 147 -19.37 -1.91 -17.84
N GLN A 148 -19.13 -1.83 -16.52
CA GLN A 148 -18.58 -2.94 -15.72
C GLN A 148 -19.61 -4.04 -15.39
N GLY A 149 -20.89 -3.87 -15.77
CA GLY A 149 -21.97 -4.79 -15.38
C GLY A 149 -22.38 -4.69 -13.91
N TRP A 150 -22.11 -3.57 -13.25
CA TRP A 150 -22.45 -3.31 -11.85
C TRP A 150 -23.65 -2.38 -11.70
N SER A 151 -24.38 -2.53 -10.60
CA SER A 151 -25.39 -1.56 -10.17
C SER A 151 -24.73 -0.44 -9.36
N TYR A 152 -25.11 0.81 -9.62
CA TYR A 152 -24.74 1.96 -8.82
C TYR A 152 -25.94 2.49 -8.04
N VAL A 153 -25.80 2.61 -6.72
CA VAL A 153 -26.85 3.12 -5.81
C VAL A 153 -26.38 4.34 -5.01
N GLY A 154 -25.14 4.79 -5.20
CA GLY A 154 -24.58 5.97 -4.55
C GLY A 154 -24.24 5.74 -3.08
N GLN A 155 -23.97 4.50 -2.69
CA GLN A 155 -23.63 4.14 -1.32
C GLN A 155 -22.12 4.05 -1.11
N ASP A 156 -21.72 4.03 0.15
CA ASP A 156 -20.32 3.95 0.59
C ASP A 156 -19.53 2.82 -0.08
N GLN A 157 -20.18 1.65 -0.26
CA GLN A 157 -19.61 0.48 -0.93
C GLN A 157 -19.32 0.72 -2.42
N ASP A 158 -20.08 1.57 -3.11
CA ASP A 158 -19.83 1.92 -4.50
C ASP A 158 -18.53 2.72 -4.62
N PHE A 159 -18.31 3.67 -3.72
CA PHE A 159 -17.06 4.45 -3.69
C PHE A 159 -15.85 3.58 -3.32
N GLU A 160 -16.01 2.62 -2.41
CA GLU A 160 -14.96 1.65 -2.08
C GLU A 160 -14.56 0.78 -3.27
N LYS A 161 -15.53 0.31 -4.07
CA LYS A 161 -15.25 -0.47 -5.28
C LYS A 161 -14.41 0.33 -6.28
N VAL A 162 -14.79 1.57 -6.54
CA VAL A 162 -14.09 2.45 -7.49
C VAL A 162 -12.69 2.79 -6.98
N ALA A 163 -12.56 3.13 -5.70
CA ALA A 163 -11.28 3.41 -5.05
C ALA A 163 -10.33 2.20 -5.13
N ARG A 164 -10.87 0.99 -4.94
CA ARG A 164 -10.15 -0.27 -5.09
C ARG A 164 -9.65 -0.47 -6.52
N GLN A 165 -10.51 -0.31 -7.52
CA GLN A 165 -10.11 -0.45 -8.91
C GLN A 165 -9.06 0.59 -9.33
N ALA A 166 -9.25 1.86 -8.96
CA ALA A 166 -8.27 2.92 -9.26
C ALA A 166 -6.91 2.68 -8.59
N SER A 167 -6.91 2.15 -7.35
CA SER A 167 -5.67 1.78 -6.65
C SER A 167 -4.95 0.62 -7.33
N TYR A 168 -5.70 -0.41 -7.75
CA TYR A 168 -5.11 -1.53 -8.49
C TYR A 168 -4.56 -1.08 -9.84
N LEU A 169 -5.29 -0.28 -10.61
CA LEU A 169 -4.80 0.22 -11.90
C LEU A 169 -3.47 0.95 -11.77
N LEU A 170 -3.34 1.87 -10.82
CA LEU A 170 -2.09 2.61 -10.62
C LEU A 170 -0.94 1.66 -10.28
N ILE A 171 -1.14 0.77 -9.31
CA ILE A 171 -0.11 -0.18 -8.87
C ILE A 171 0.26 -1.15 -9.99
N ASN A 172 -0.70 -1.56 -10.82
CA ASN A 172 -0.47 -2.43 -11.96
C ASN A 172 0.40 -1.75 -13.00
N LYS A 173 0.09 -0.49 -13.32
CA LYS A 173 0.91 0.30 -14.25
C LYS A 173 2.33 0.47 -13.74
N ILE A 174 2.51 0.73 -12.44
CA ILE A 174 3.83 0.81 -11.81
C ILE A 174 4.58 -0.51 -11.93
N LEU A 175 3.97 -1.63 -11.51
CA LEU A 175 4.58 -2.95 -11.54
C LEU A 175 4.94 -3.40 -12.95
N PHE A 176 4.02 -3.19 -13.89
CA PHE A 176 4.22 -3.57 -15.29
C PHE A 176 5.32 -2.74 -15.93
N TYR A 177 5.35 -1.43 -15.68
CA TYR A 177 6.44 -0.57 -16.12
C TYR A 177 7.79 -1.04 -15.54
N SER A 178 7.86 -1.33 -14.24
CA SER A 178 9.07 -1.84 -13.58
C SER A 178 9.53 -3.18 -14.15
N ALA A 179 8.61 -4.08 -14.48
CA ALA A 179 8.94 -5.35 -15.14
C ALA A 179 9.46 -5.16 -16.57
N LEU A 180 8.91 -4.21 -17.33
CA LEU A 180 9.38 -3.88 -18.66
C LEU A 180 10.71 -3.13 -18.67
N GLN A 181 11.04 -2.42 -17.60
CA GLN A 181 12.25 -1.61 -17.50
C GLN A 181 13.51 -2.41 -17.82
N GLU A 182 13.65 -3.62 -17.28
CA GLU A 182 14.81 -4.48 -17.50
C GLU A 182 14.88 -4.99 -18.95
N LYS A 183 13.74 -5.42 -19.49
CA LYS A 183 13.64 -5.99 -20.85
C LYS A 183 13.86 -4.94 -21.94
N LEU A 184 13.37 -3.73 -21.72
CA LEU A 184 13.30 -2.67 -22.74
C LEU A 184 14.27 -1.51 -22.48
N LYS A 185 15.11 -1.61 -21.45
CA LYS A 185 16.08 -0.57 -21.05
C LYS A 185 15.42 0.81 -20.84
N LEU A 186 14.22 0.81 -20.26
CA LEU A 186 13.51 2.06 -19.97
C LEU A 186 14.16 2.80 -18.80
N SER A 187 13.91 4.10 -18.70
CA SER A 187 14.36 4.90 -17.55
C SER A 187 13.77 4.35 -16.25
N PRO A 188 14.57 4.25 -15.16
CA PRO A 188 14.05 3.82 -13.87
C PRO A 188 12.94 4.74 -13.38
N LEU A 189 11.80 4.17 -13.00
CA LEU A 189 10.68 4.95 -12.48
C LEU A 189 11.09 5.60 -11.15
N SER A 190 11.01 6.91 -11.07
CA SER A 190 11.28 7.66 -9.84
C SER A 190 10.35 8.85 -9.68
N ILE A 191 9.92 9.09 -8.45
CA ILE A 191 9.24 10.31 -8.04
C ILE A 191 10.25 11.15 -7.23
N PRO A 192 10.47 12.44 -7.56
CA PRO A 192 11.33 13.32 -6.78
C PRO A 192 10.91 13.38 -5.30
N GLU A 193 11.89 13.41 -4.38
CA GLU A 193 11.59 13.37 -2.94
C GLU A 193 10.84 14.61 -2.45
N ASP A 194 11.12 15.78 -3.04
CA ASP A 194 10.50 17.08 -2.75
C ASP A 194 9.12 17.26 -3.41
N LEU A 195 8.69 16.34 -4.28
CA LEU A 195 7.42 16.44 -4.98
C LEU A 195 6.24 16.28 -4.01
N THR A 196 5.45 17.33 -3.85
CA THR A 196 4.21 17.33 -3.04
C THR A 196 2.95 17.60 -3.87
N ASP A 197 3.11 18.03 -5.11
CA ASP A 197 2.02 18.40 -6.02
C ASP A 197 1.49 17.18 -6.79
N SER A 198 0.18 16.94 -6.70
CA SER A 198 -0.48 15.81 -7.33
C SER A 198 -0.55 15.87 -8.86
N THR A 199 -0.59 17.07 -9.42
CA THR A 199 -0.58 17.29 -10.87
C THR A 199 0.78 16.93 -11.43
N VAL A 200 1.84 17.41 -10.77
CA VAL A 200 3.23 17.06 -11.13
C VAL A 200 3.47 15.55 -10.96
N LEU A 201 2.91 14.92 -9.92
CA LEU A 201 2.98 13.46 -9.76
C LEU A 201 2.36 12.74 -10.97
N LYS A 202 1.15 13.16 -11.36
CA LYS A 202 0.44 12.58 -12.51
C LYS A 202 1.26 12.70 -13.78
N ASP A 203 1.74 13.90 -14.09
CA ASP A 203 2.50 14.15 -15.31
C ASP A 203 3.81 13.36 -15.32
N THR A 204 4.48 13.26 -14.16
CA THR A 204 5.70 12.46 -13.98
C THR A 204 5.46 10.98 -14.29
N LEU A 205 4.45 10.37 -13.67
CA LEU A 205 4.14 8.95 -13.87
C LEU A 205 3.61 8.67 -15.29
N GLN A 206 2.77 9.55 -15.82
CA GLN A 206 2.23 9.42 -17.17
C GLN A 206 3.34 9.50 -18.22
N ALA A 207 4.36 10.34 -18.03
CA ALA A 207 5.52 10.40 -18.91
C ALA A 207 6.24 9.04 -19.01
N TYR A 208 6.40 8.34 -17.88
CA TYR A 208 6.95 6.98 -17.87
C TYR A 208 6.01 6.00 -18.60
N PHE A 209 4.72 5.97 -18.28
CA PHE A 209 3.77 5.05 -18.92
C PHE A 209 3.66 5.27 -20.44
N ASN A 210 3.69 6.51 -20.90
CA ASN A 210 3.69 6.85 -22.32
C ASN A 210 4.94 6.35 -23.06
N SER A 211 6.08 6.24 -22.37
CA SER A 211 7.28 5.65 -22.97
C SER A 211 7.13 4.15 -23.23
N ALA A 212 6.35 3.44 -22.40
CA ALA A 212 6.06 2.02 -22.57
C ALA A 212 5.00 1.75 -23.66
N LEU A 213 4.06 2.68 -23.88
CA LEU A 213 3.04 2.60 -24.93
C LEU A 213 3.63 2.57 -26.36
N LYS A 214 4.85 3.09 -26.56
CA LYS A 214 5.54 3.07 -27.86
C LYS A 214 5.89 1.65 -28.35
N ILE A 215 5.67 0.62 -27.54
CA ILE A 215 6.13 -0.77 -27.74
C ILE A 215 4.93 -1.76 -27.66
N ASP A 216 3.72 -1.30 -27.99
CA ASP A 216 2.51 -2.13 -28.18
C ASP A 216 1.93 -2.77 -26.89
N TYR A 217 2.08 -2.08 -25.75
CA TYR A 217 1.49 -2.49 -24.46
C TYR A 217 0.19 -1.71 -24.13
N GLU A 218 -0.60 -1.39 -25.17
CA GLU A 218 -1.80 -0.54 -25.05
C GLU A 218 -2.80 -1.05 -24.02
N THR A 219 -2.97 -2.37 -23.88
CA THR A 219 -3.98 -2.95 -22.98
C THR A 219 -3.78 -2.58 -21.50
N VAL A 220 -2.53 -2.36 -21.06
CA VAL A 220 -2.20 -2.04 -19.66
C VAL A 220 -2.16 -0.53 -19.40
N PHE A 221 -1.75 0.25 -20.40
CA PHE A 221 -1.45 1.66 -20.22
C PHE A 221 -2.48 2.62 -20.86
N THR A 222 -3.42 2.11 -21.66
CA THR A 222 -4.56 2.91 -22.14
C THR A 222 -5.36 3.44 -20.96
N THR A 223 -5.82 4.68 -21.09
CA THR A 223 -6.57 5.39 -20.05
C THR A 223 -8.04 4.99 -20.02
N ASP A 224 -8.50 4.41 -18.91
CA ASP A 224 -9.92 4.27 -18.55
C ASP A 224 -10.40 5.53 -17.79
N PHE A 225 -11.71 5.74 -17.67
CA PHE A 225 -12.31 6.83 -16.88
C PHE A 225 -11.74 6.89 -15.45
N ILE A 226 -11.54 5.73 -14.82
CA ILE A 226 -11.01 5.66 -13.46
C ILE A 226 -9.49 5.93 -13.38
N ASP A 227 -8.76 6.01 -14.50
CA ASP A 227 -7.37 6.47 -14.48
C ASP A 227 -7.24 7.95 -14.15
N GLU A 228 -8.27 8.76 -14.41
CA GLU A 228 -8.30 10.15 -13.96
C GLU A 228 -8.33 10.26 -12.42
N LEU A 229 -8.79 9.20 -11.75
CA LEU A 229 -8.86 9.08 -10.29
C LEU A 229 -7.62 8.43 -9.70
N ALA A 230 -6.82 7.77 -10.53
CA ALA A 230 -5.69 6.97 -10.11
C ALA A 230 -4.50 7.80 -9.61
N PHE A 231 -4.56 9.13 -9.60
CA PHE A 231 -3.48 9.97 -9.10
C PHE A 231 -3.85 10.66 -7.78
N PRO A 232 -3.14 10.37 -6.68
CA PRO A 232 -3.50 10.88 -5.38
C PRO A 232 -3.28 12.38 -5.25
N LYS A 233 -4.30 13.07 -4.72
CA LYS A 233 -4.23 14.48 -4.31
C LYS A 233 -3.79 14.70 -2.86
N ASN A 234 -3.47 13.61 -2.16
CA ASN A 234 -3.14 13.62 -0.75
C ASN A 234 -1.65 13.31 -0.54
N ILE A 235 -0.96 14.11 0.27
CA ILE A 235 0.48 13.95 0.53
C ILE A 235 0.85 12.59 1.10
N ILE A 236 0.01 11.99 1.94
CA ILE A 236 0.24 10.66 2.53
C ILE A 236 0.24 9.60 1.41
N ALA A 237 -0.71 9.68 0.48
CA ALA A 237 -0.77 8.78 -0.66
C ALA A 237 0.41 8.99 -1.65
N ILE A 238 0.86 10.24 -1.85
CA ILE A 238 2.07 10.53 -2.65
C ILE A 238 3.31 9.88 -1.99
N ASN A 239 3.48 10.07 -0.68
CA ASN A 239 4.59 9.49 0.06
C ASN A 239 4.54 7.96 0.07
N THR A 240 3.36 7.37 0.17
CA THR A 240 3.15 5.92 0.06
C THR A 240 3.66 5.39 -1.28
N LEU A 241 3.41 6.10 -2.39
CA LEU A 241 3.93 5.73 -3.71
C LEU A 241 5.45 5.86 -3.78
N LYS A 242 6.02 6.93 -3.23
CA LYS A 242 7.48 7.12 -3.17
C LYS A 242 8.16 5.97 -2.43
N GLU A 243 7.65 5.62 -1.25
CA GLU A 243 8.16 4.50 -0.46
C GLU A 243 8.01 3.17 -1.20
N LEU A 244 6.83 2.91 -1.80
CA LEU A 244 6.61 1.70 -2.57
C LEU A 244 7.63 1.57 -3.72
N LEU A 245 7.90 2.65 -4.45
CA LEU A 245 8.88 2.63 -5.54
C LEU A 245 10.31 2.39 -5.07
N LYS A 246 10.69 2.88 -3.88
CA LYS A 246 11.99 2.56 -3.28
C LYS A 246 12.13 1.05 -3.07
N HIS A 247 11.08 0.38 -2.57
CA HIS A 247 11.10 -1.06 -2.39
C HIS A 247 11.04 -1.82 -3.71
N ILE A 248 10.16 -1.45 -4.65
CA ILE A 248 10.03 -2.09 -5.96
C ILE A 248 11.38 -2.17 -6.69
N LYS A 249 12.22 -1.13 -6.60
CA LYS A 249 13.55 -1.08 -7.22
C LYS A 249 14.53 -2.14 -6.69
N GLN A 250 14.28 -2.70 -5.51
CA GLN A 250 15.12 -3.74 -4.92
C GLN A 250 14.84 -5.13 -5.53
N TYR A 251 13.78 -5.26 -6.33
CA TYR A 251 13.36 -6.51 -6.94
C TYR A 251 13.73 -6.57 -8.41
N ARG A 252 14.25 -7.72 -8.82
CA ARG A 252 14.38 -8.08 -10.23
C ARG A 252 13.11 -8.79 -10.66
N PHE A 253 12.23 -8.07 -11.36
CA PHE A 253 10.94 -8.60 -11.78
C PHE A 253 11.08 -9.78 -12.76
N THR A 254 12.21 -9.88 -13.48
CA THR A 254 12.55 -11.04 -14.31
C THR A 254 12.79 -12.33 -13.50
N GLU A 255 13.10 -12.20 -12.20
CA GLU A 255 13.36 -13.31 -11.28
C GLU A 255 12.11 -13.65 -10.42
N LEU A 256 11.04 -12.85 -10.48
CA LEU A 256 9.79 -13.12 -9.75
C LEU A 256 9.00 -14.24 -10.44
N GLY A 257 8.66 -15.28 -9.69
CA GLY A 257 7.78 -16.35 -10.14
C GLY A 257 6.37 -15.88 -10.48
N TYR A 258 5.73 -16.53 -11.45
CA TYR A 258 4.32 -16.28 -11.83
C TYR A 258 3.35 -16.38 -10.64
N ASP A 259 3.68 -17.16 -9.62
CA ASP A 259 2.88 -17.32 -8.40
C ASP A 259 2.86 -16.07 -7.52
N ILE A 260 3.88 -15.21 -7.60
CA ILE A 260 3.94 -13.95 -6.85
C ILE A 260 2.98 -12.94 -7.48
N ILE A 261 2.96 -12.84 -8.81
CA ILE A 261 2.05 -11.97 -9.56
C ILE A 261 0.59 -12.36 -9.27
N GLY A 262 0.29 -13.66 -9.30
CA GLY A 262 -1.05 -14.18 -8.97
C GLY A 262 -1.44 -14.04 -7.49
N ARG A 263 -0.52 -13.70 -6.58
CA ARG A 263 -0.84 -13.41 -5.17
C ARG A 263 -1.08 -11.91 -4.91
N ILE A 264 -0.67 -11.05 -5.84
CA ILE A 264 -0.89 -9.60 -5.74
C ILE A 264 -2.34 -9.25 -6.16
N PHE A 265 -2.91 -9.99 -7.11
CA PHE A 265 -4.25 -9.82 -7.69
C PHE A 265 -5.21 -10.94 -7.30
#